data_AF-A0A0G3HGX9-F1
#
_entry.id   AF-A0A0G3HGX9-F1
#
_cell.length_a   1.000
_cell.length_b   1.000
_cell.length_c   1.000
_cell.angle_alpha   90.00
_cell.angle_beta   90.00
_cell.angle_gamma   90.00
#
_symmetry.space_group_name_H-M   'P 1'
#
loop_
_entity.id
_entity.type
_entity.pdbx_description
1 polymer ?
#
loop_
_entity_poly.entity_id
_entity_poly.type
_entity_poly.pdbx_seq_one_letter_code
_entity_poly.pdbx_strand_id
1 'polypeptide(L)'
;MENSVFRYEARITANLEDIERKLRSYLETEYLAATSDADAQTLGTQFPRQLVESIRDSSRPHEECQQLLAYVVGEWFRRHVDGEWALAPMVMDNPAIYFLLGLGITAGNGTIVNISETAKDILEGEDLDFTESMFNVNIRTAAKSSPKDQ
;
A
#
# COMPACT_ATOMS: atom_id res chain seq x y z
N MET A 1 -12.10 -21.90 15.89
CA MET A 1 -11.70 -21.25 14.61
C MET A 1 -11.95 -19.75 14.64
N GLU A 2 -12.98 -19.24 15.31
CA GLU A 2 -13.23 -17.78 15.44
C GLU A 2 -12.09 -17.01 16.14
N ASN A 3 -11.48 -17.58 17.19
CA ASN A 3 -10.43 -16.91 17.97
C ASN A 3 -9.14 -16.57 17.19
N SER A 4 -8.88 -17.20 16.04
CA SER A 4 -7.71 -16.88 15.22
C SER A 4 -7.99 -15.72 14.27
N VAL A 5 -9.16 -15.69 13.62
CA VAL A 5 -9.58 -14.63 12.67
C VAL A 5 -9.60 -13.26 13.35
N PHE A 6 -10.23 -13.15 14.53
CA PHE A 6 -10.24 -11.91 15.31
C PHE A 6 -8.84 -11.41 15.71
N ARG A 7 -7.88 -12.31 15.92
CA ARG A 7 -6.48 -11.93 16.21
C ARG A 7 -5.72 -11.48 14.97
N TYR A 8 -6.13 -11.92 13.78
CA TYR A 8 -5.50 -11.51 12.52
C TYR A 8 -5.94 -10.11 12.11
N GLU A 9 -7.23 -9.82 12.14
CA GLU A 9 -7.77 -8.48 11.83
C GLU A 9 -7.18 -7.42 12.77
N ALA A 10 -7.19 -7.69 14.09
CA ALA A 10 -6.62 -6.78 15.08
C ALA A 10 -5.12 -6.48 14.85
N ARG A 11 -4.36 -7.46 14.32
CA ARG A 11 -2.94 -7.29 14.02
C ARG A 11 -2.70 -6.46 12.76
N ILE A 12 -3.48 -6.68 11.71
CA ILE A 12 -3.41 -5.87 10.49
C ILE A 12 -3.76 -4.42 10.82
N THR A 13 -4.85 -4.19 11.55
CA THR A 13 -5.27 -2.85 11.97
C THR A 13 -4.18 -2.15 12.77
N ALA A 14 -3.62 -2.80 13.80
CA ALA A 14 -2.55 -2.21 14.60
C ALA A 14 -1.29 -1.89 13.77
N ASN A 15 -0.95 -2.73 12.79
CA ASN A 15 0.16 -2.46 11.88
C ASN A 15 -0.14 -1.26 10.98
N LEU A 16 -1.33 -1.19 10.39
CA LEU A 16 -1.74 -0.06 9.54
C LEU A 16 -1.77 1.27 10.32
N GLU A 17 -2.25 1.27 11.57
CA GLU A 17 -2.23 2.45 12.44
C GLU A 17 -0.80 2.91 12.75
N ASP A 18 0.12 1.97 12.98
CA ASP A 18 1.54 2.28 13.18
C ASP A 18 2.18 2.89 11.92
N ILE A 19 1.91 2.31 10.75
CA ILE A 19 2.42 2.80 9.47
C ILE A 19 1.83 4.18 9.15
N GLU A 20 0.52 4.38 9.37
CA GLU A 20 -0.12 5.68 9.16
C GLU A 20 0.48 6.75 10.09
N ARG A 21 0.75 6.41 11.34
CA ARG A 21 1.45 7.31 12.27
C ARG A 21 2.86 7.66 11.80
N LYS A 22 3.63 6.67 11.31
CA LYS A 22 4.96 6.90 10.72
C LYS A 22 4.85 7.80 9.48
N LEU A 23 3.86 7.56 8.62
CA LEU A 23 3.62 8.36 7.42
C LEU A 23 3.29 9.80 7.78
N ARG A 24 2.41 10.06 8.75
CA ARG A 24 2.12 11.44 9.19
C ARG A 24 3.37 12.16 9.67
N SER A 25 4.18 11.50 10.50
CA SER A 25 5.45 12.03 10.98
C SER A 25 6.40 12.36 9.81
N TYR A 26 6.55 11.44 8.86
CA TYR A 26 7.34 11.65 7.65
C TYR A 26 6.84 12.84 6.82
N LEU A 27 5.53 12.93 6.62
CA LEU A 27 4.92 14.02 5.87
C LEU A 27 5.19 15.38 6.51
N GLU A 28 5.02 15.48 7.83
CA GLU A 28 5.23 16.73 8.59
C GLU A 28 6.70 17.16 8.68
N THR A 29 7.62 16.21 8.77
CA THR A 29 9.03 16.50 9.10
C THR A 29 9.96 16.53 7.90
N GLU A 30 9.67 15.78 6.85
CA GLU A 30 10.56 15.60 5.70
C GLU A 30 9.90 16.03 4.40
N TYR A 31 8.71 15.48 4.10
CA TYR A 31 8.07 15.70 2.80
C TYR A 31 7.56 17.14 2.64
N LEU A 32 6.81 17.66 3.61
CA LEU A 32 6.29 19.04 3.59
C LEU A 32 7.39 20.08 3.72
N ALA A 33 8.48 19.76 4.39
CA ALA A 33 9.64 20.64 4.48
C ALA A 33 10.36 20.75 3.12
N ALA A 34 10.25 19.74 2.26
CA ALA A 34 10.92 19.65 0.96
C ALA A 34 10.01 19.99 -0.25
N THR A 35 8.69 20.04 -0.06
CA THR A 35 7.69 20.23 -1.14
C THR A 35 6.87 21.52 -0.93
N SER A 36 6.38 22.11 -2.02
CA SER A 36 5.43 23.22 -1.89
C SER A 36 4.07 22.70 -1.42
N ASP A 37 3.40 23.45 -0.54
CA ASP A 37 2.13 23.12 0.15
C ASP A 37 1.02 22.48 -0.72
N ALA A 38 1.07 22.64 -2.05
CA ALA A 38 0.09 22.09 -3.00
C ALA A 38 0.22 20.57 -3.25
N ASP A 39 1.43 19.99 -3.14
CA ASP A 39 1.69 18.56 -3.42
C ASP A 39 1.51 17.66 -2.19
N ALA A 40 1.33 18.29 -1.02
CA ALA A 40 1.19 17.66 0.29
C ALA A 40 -0.01 16.71 0.45
N GLN A 41 -1.08 16.96 -0.32
CA GLN A 41 -2.40 16.38 -0.07
C GLN A 41 -2.72 15.13 -0.88
N THR A 42 -1.85 14.68 -1.77
CA THR A 42 -2.23 13.67 -2.78
C THR A 42 -2.12 12.24 -2.28
N LEU A 43 -3.11 11.80 -1.49
CA LEU A 43 -3.76 10.50 -1.73
C LEU A 43 -5.05 10.73 -2.52
N GLY A 44 -4.92 11.44 -3.64
CA GLY A 44 -6.01 11.86 -4.51
C GLY A 44 -6.38 10.79 -5.54
N THR A 45 -6.97 11.22 -6.65
CA THR A 45 -7.35 10.36 -7.79
C THR A 45 -6.16 9.97 -8.68
N GLN A 46 -5.01 10.61 -8.54
CA GLN A 46 -3.81 10.33 -9.32
C GLN A 46 -2.83 9.49 -8.51
N PHE A 47 -2.02 8.69 -9.19
CA PHE A 47 -0.96 7.91 -8.56
C PHE A 47 0.00 8.85 -7.82
N PRO A 48 0.31 8.61 -6.53
CA PRO A 48 1.06 9.53 -5.68
C PRO A 48 2.57 9.48 -5.95
N ARG A 49 2.98 9.72 -7.20
CA ARG A 49 4.34 9.49 -7.69
C ARG A 49 5.42 10.21 -6.89
N GLN A 50 5.27 11.51 -6.66
CA GLN A 50 6.27 12.30 -5.93
C GLN A 50 6.46 11.80 -4.50
N LEU A 51 5.39 11.41 -3.81
CA LEU A 51 5.45 10.85 -2.48
C LEU A 51 6.14 9.47 -2.49
N VAL A 52 5.82 8.63 -3.48
CA VAL A 52 6.46 7.32 -3.68
C VAL A 52 7.97 7.48 -3.92
N GLU A 53 8.37 8.38 -4.82
CA GLU A 53 9.78 8.67 -5.09
C GLU A 53 10.48 9.22 -3.85
N SER A 54 9.84 10.14 -3.13
CA SER A 54 10.42 10.73 -1.92
C SER A 54 10.65 9.71 -0.80
N ILE A 55 9.73 8.74 -0.62
CA ILE A 55 9.90 7.66 0.34
C ILE A 55 11.01 6.70 -0.12
N ARG A 56 10.99 6.30 -1.41
CA ARG A 56 11.99 5.40 -2.01
C ARG A 56 13.40 5.96 -1.84
N ASP A 57 13.57 7.25 -2.09
CA ASP A 57 14.87 7.93 -2.10
C ASP A 57 15.26 8.47 -0.71
N SER A 58 14.44 8.22 0.33
CA SER A 58 14.73 8.65 1.70
C SER A 58 15.86 7.83 2.34
N SER A 59 16.54 8.41 3.33
CA SER A 59 17.60 7.74 4.08
C SER A 59 17.09 6.82 5.19
N ARG A 60 15.78 6.51 5.23
CA ARG A 60 15.17 5.68 6.27
C ARG A 60 15.58 4.21 6.12
N PRO A 61 15.44 3.39 7.19
CA PRO A 61 15.67 1.96 7.07
C PRO A 61 14.80 1.33 5.98
N HIS A 62 15.37 0.39 5.23
CA HIS A 62 14.69 -0.26 4.10
C HIS A 62 13.30 -0.81 4.47
N GLU A 63 13.20 -1.48 5.62
CA GLU A 63 11.94 -2.02 6.14
C GLU A 63 10.88 -0.93 6.34
N GLU A 64 11.28 0.24 6.86
CA GLU A 64 10.39 1.36 7.07
C GLU A 64 9.95 2.00 5.74
N CYS A 65 10.88 2.16 4.78
CA CYS A 65 10.52 2.63 3.44
C CYS A 65 9.52 1.67 2.78
N GLN A 66 9.72 0.35 2.92
CA GLN A 66 8.83 -0.65 2.32
C GLN A 66 7.44 -0.59 2.94
N GLN A 67 7.35 -0.42 4.25
CA GLN A 67 6.07 -0.22 4.96
C GLN A 67 5.34 1.02 4.47
N LEU A 68 6.03 2.16 4.40
CA LEU A 68 5.45 3.43 3.96
C LEU A 68 4.99 3.36 2.51
N LEU A 69 5.80 2.79 1.61
CA LEU A 69 5.44 2.58 0.21
C LEU A 69 4.24 1.66 0.07
N ALA A 70 4.22 0.53 0.78
CA ALA A 70 3.10 -0.39 0.76
C ALA A 70 1.81 0.30 1.22
N TYR A 71 1.88 1.11 2.27
CA TYR A 71 0.73 1.87 2.72
C TYR A 71 0.27 2.91 1.70
N VAL A 72 1.18 3.75 1.18
CA VAL A 72 0.84 4.83 0.23
C VAL A 72 0.24 4.28 -1.07
N VAL A 73 0.90 3.29 -1.67
CA VAL A 73 0.46 2.68 -2.93
C VAL A 73 -0.81 1.86 -2.71
N GLY A 74 -0.87 1.10 -1.62
CA GLY A 74 -2.03 0.29 -1.28
C GLY A 74 -3.26 1.13 -0.96
N GLU A 75 -3.12 2.21 -0.19
CA GLU A 75 -4.23 3.12 0.13
C GLU A 75 -4.75 3.83 -1.12
N TRP A 76 -3.85 4.25 -2.02
CA TRP A 76 -4.26 4.77 -3.33
C TRP A 76 -5.03 3.73 -4.14
N PHE A 77 -4.48 2.51 -4.31
CA PHE A 77 -5.13 1.45 -5.08
C PHE A 77 -6.48 1.04 -4.49
N ARG A 78 -6.53 0.88 -3.16
CA ARG A 78 -7.73 0.53 -2.39
C ARG A 78 -8.90 1.46 -2.66
N ARG A 79 -8.65 2.78 -2.70
CA ARG A 79 -9.67 3.79 -3.02
C ARG A 79 -10.22 3.66 -4.44
N HIS A 80 -9.42 3.18 -5.39
CA HIS A 80 -9.82 3.04 -6.79
C HIS A 80 -10.59 1.76 -7.08
N VAL A 81 -10.40 0.71 -6.26
CA VAL A 81 -11.08 -0.58 -6.43
C VAL A 81 -12.17 -0.83 -5.39
N ASP A 82 -12.43 0.15 -4.52
CA ASP A 82 -13.29 0.01 -3.33
C ASP A 82 -12.94 -1.25 -2.53
N GLY A 83 -11.63 -1.44 -2.29
CA GLY A 83 -11.08 -2.65 -1.72
C GLY A 83 -10.90 -2.60 -0.20
N GLU A 84 -10.51 -3.74 0.34
CA GLU A 84 -10.19 -3.90 1.76
C GLU A 84 -8.75 -4.36 1.96
N TRP A 85 -8.12 -3.87 3.03
CA TRP A 85 -6.81 -4.36 3.44
C TRP A 85 -6.89 -5.83 3.86
N ALA A 86 -5.94 -6.63 3.38
CA ALA A 86 -5.86 -8.05 3.67
C ALA A 86 -4.40 -8.48 3.82
N LEU A 87 -4.19 -9.71 4.32
CA LEU A 87 -2.87 -10.33 4.25
C LEU A 87 -2.66 -10.90 2.85
N ALA A 88 -1.67 -10.38 2.13
CA ALA A 88 -1.26 -10.91 0.85
C ALA A 88 -0.56 -12.26 1.04
N PRO A 89 -0.89 -13.31 0.27
CA PRO A 89 -0.14 -14.55 0.31
C PRO A 89 1.33 -14.29 -0.08
N MET A 90 2.25 -14.60 0.84
CA MET A 90 3.69 -14.54 0.59
C MET A 90 4.34 -15.82 1.12
N VAL A 91 5.29 -16.36 0.35
CA VAL A 91 6.14 -17.44 0.83
C VAL A 91 7.27 -16.80 1.64
N MET A 92 7.14 -16.82 2.96
CA MET A 92 8.12 -16.23 3.88
C MET A 92 8.56 -17.28 4.91
N ASP A 93 9.87 -17.42 5.10
CA ASP A 93 10.44 -18.32 6.11
C ASP A 93 10.21 -17.80 7.54
N ASN A 94 9.96 -16.49 7.71
CA ASN A 94 9.72 -15.85 9.00
C ASN A 94 8.29 -15.27 9.10
N PRO A 95 7.40 -15.87 9.92
CA PRO A 95 6.04 -15.39 10.12
C PRO A 95 5.93 -13.98 10.71
N ALA A 96 6.92 -13.50 11.46
CA ALA A 96 6.87 -12.16 12.04
C ALA A 96 7.00 -11.07 10.97
N ILE A 97 7.87 -11.30 9.97
CA ILE A 97 8.04 -10.40 8.82
C ILE A 97 6.78 -10.42 7.96
N TYR A 98 6.14 -11.58 7.82
CA TYR A 98 4.86 -11.71 7.11
C TYR A 98 3.75 -10.84 7.71
N PHE A 99 3.63 -10.74 9.04
CA PHE A 99 2.61 -9.85 9.63
C PHE A 99 2.96 -8.38 9.52
N LEU A 100 4.24 -8.07 9.38
CA LEU A 100 4.74 -6.71 9.26
C LEU A 100 4.61 -6.18 7.81
N LEU A 101 4.90 -7.04 6.83
CA LEU A 101 5.04 -6.71 5.41
C LEU A 101 4.09 -7.52 4.53
N GLY A 102 3.14 -8.29 5.04
CA GLY A 102 2.25 -9.09 4.20
C GLY A 102 1.02 -8.31 3.77
N LEU A 103 1.14 -7.06 3.33
CA LEU A 103 -0.03 -6.21 3.05
C LEU A 103 -0.51 -6.42 1.60
N GLY A 104 -1.80 -6.64 1.46
CA GLY A 104 -2.49 -6.70 0.17
C GLY A 104 -3.83 -5.99 0.20
N ILE A 105 -4.41 -5.83 -0.97
CA ILE A 105 -5.77 -5.30 -1.15
C ILE A 105 -6.63 -6.37 -1.82
N THR A 106 -7.72 -6.74 -1.15
CA THR A 106 -8.78 -7.54 -1.74
C THR A 106 -9.66 -6.63 -2.59
N ALA A 107 -9.72 -6.87 -3.91
CA ALA A 107 -10.66 -6.20 -4.80
C ALA A 107 -12.06 -6.85 -4.68
N GLY A 108 -13.11 -6.14 -5.12
CA GLY A 108 -14.50 -6.62 -5.03
C GLY A 108 -14.79 -7.98 -5.71
N ASN A 109 -13.88 -8.47 -6.55
CA ASN A 109 -13.97 -9.81 -7.16
C ASN A 109 -13.27 -10.92 -6.34
N GLY A 110 -12.78 -10.61 -5.13
CA GLY A 110 -12.07 -11.54 -4.25
C GLY A 110 -10.59 -11.77 -4.60
N THR A 111 -10.06 -11.09 -5.63
CA THR A 111 -8.62 -11.16 -5.95
C THR A 111 -7.84 -10.31 -4.96
N ILE A 112 -6.75 -10.87 -4.42
CA ILE A 112 -5.82 -10.15 -3.55
C ILE A 112 -4.63 -9.67 -4.39
N VAL A 113 -4.41 -8.36 -4.42
CA VAL A 113 -3.20 -7.75 -4.99
C VAL A 113 -2.17 -7.62 -3.88
N ASN A 114 -0.98 -8.19 -4.07
CA ASN A 114 0.12 -8.11 -3.11
C ASN A 114 0.83 -6.76 -3.23
N ILE A 115 0.46 -5.83 -2.36
CA ILE A 115 1.00 -4.47 -2.37
C ILE A 115 2.43 -4.45 -1.83
N SER A 116 2.75 -5.34 -0.91
CA SER A 116 4.06 -5.37 -0.29
C SER A 116 5.17 -5.92 -1.18
N GLU A 117 4.86 -6.82 -2.12
CA GLU A 117 5.79 -7.19 -3.18
C GLU A 117 6.03 -5.98 -4.10
N THR A 118 4.96 -5.29 -4.52
CA THR A 118 5.12 -4.07 -5.34
C THR A 118 5.94 -2.99 -4.61
N ALA A 119 5.74 -2.80 -3.30
CA ALA A 119 6.53 -1.86 -2.52
C ALA A 119 8.03 -2.23 -2.48
N LYS A 120 8.33 -3.54 -2.43
CA LYS A 120 9.70 -4.05 -2.53
C LYS A 120 10.28 -3.79 -3.91
N ASP A 121 9.53 -4.10 -4.97
CA ASP A 121 9.98 -3.89 -6.36
C ASP A 121 10.29 -2.41 -6.61
N ILE A 122 9.45 -1.50 -6.11
CA ILE A 122 9.72 -0.04 -6.16
C ILE A 122 11.03 0.32 -5.46
N LEU A 123 11.31 -0.24 -4.28
CA LEU A 123 12.58 -0.01 -3.57
C LEU A 123 13.79 -0.58 -4.29
N GLU A 124 13.61 -1.68 -5.00
CA GLU A 124 14.64 -2.32 -5.82
C GLU A 124 14.84 -1.62 -7.17
N GLY A 125 14.07 -0.55 -7.45
CA GLY A 125 14.24 0.32 -8.61
C GLY A 125 13.32 -0.01 -9.78
N GLU A 126 12.17 -0.64 -9.54
CA GLU A 126 11.14 -0.83 -10.56
C GLU A 126 10.71 0.51 -11.19
N ASP A 127 10.43 0.47 -12.48
CA ASP A 127 9.90 1.61 -13.23
C ASP A 127 8.48 1.96 -12.76
N LEU A 128 8.33 3.14 -12.16
CA LEU A 128 7.05 3.63 -11.67
C LEU A 128 6.00 3.80 -12.77
N ASP A 129 6.39 4.05 -14.03
CA ASP A 129 5.45 4.07 -15.15
C ASP A 129 4.84 2.69 -15.40
N PHE A 130 5.65 1.65 -15.26
CA PHE A 130 5.21 0.27 -15.35
C PHE A 130 4.32 -0.10 -14.16
N THR A 131 4.74 0.22 -12.93
CA THR A 131 3.96 -0.05 -11.71
C THR A 131 2.59 0.63 -11.77
N GLU A 132 2.54 1.92 -12.13
CA GLU A 132 1.28 2.67 -12.29
C GLU A 132 0.40 2.06 -13.39
N SER A 133 0.99 1.65 -14.51
CA SER A 133 0.27 0.98 -15.59
C SER A 133 -0.34 -0.35 -15.15
N MET A 134 0.40 -1.14 -14.37
CA MET A 134 -0.07 -2.40 -13.79
C MET A 134 -1.26 -2.18 -12.85
N PHE A 135 -1.19 -1.19 -11.96
CA PHE A 135 -2.34 -0.85 -11.12
C PHE A 135 -3.55 -0.39 -11.92
N ASN A 136 -3.35 0.44 -12.94
CA ASN A 136 -4.44 0.88 -13.81
C ASN A 136 -5.11 -0.29 -14.55
N VAL A 137 -4.35 -1.32 -14.93
CA VAL A 137 -4.92 -2.57 -15.49
C VAL A 137 -5.75 -3.31 -14.43
N ASN A 138 -5.25 -3.44 -13.20
CA ASN A 138 -5.95 -4.09 -12.11
C ASN A 138 -7.25 -3.35 -11.74
N ILE A 139 -7.22 -2.02 -11.66
CA ILE A 139 -8.40 -1.17 -11.41
C ILE A 139 -9.47 -1.41 -12.48
N ARG A 140 -9.09 -1.38 -13.76
CA ARG A 140 -10.02 -1.65 -14.87
C ARG A 140 -10.61 -3.06 -14.83
N THR A 141 -9.82 -4.04 -14.37
CA THR A 141 -10.27 -5.43 -14.25
C THR A 141 -11.25 -5.60 -13.11
N ALA A 142 -10.98 -4.98 -11.96
CA ALA A 142 -11.88 -4.96 -10.81
C ALA A 142 -13.24 -4.32 -11.18
N ALA A 143 -13.22 -3.16 -11.84
CA ALA A 143 -14.43 -2.45 -12.27
C ALA A 143 -15.31 -3.23 -13.28
N LYS A 144 -14.70 -4.09 -14.11
CA LYS A 144 -15.45 -4.98 -15.03
C LYS A 144 -16.08 -6.18 -14.35
N SER A 145 -15.57 -6.55 -13.17
CA SER A 145 -15.97 -7.75 -12.44
C SER A 145 -17.09 -7.48 -11.44
N SER A 146 -17.29 -6.21 -11.05
CA SER A 146 -18.41 -5.81 -10.21
C SER A 146 -19.73 -6.03 -10.96
N PRO A 147 -20.65 -6.86 -10.46
CA PRO A 147 -21.99 -6.98 -11.03
C PRO A 147 -22.62 -5.60 -11.01
N LYS A 148 -22.94 -5.04 -12.19
CA LYS A 148 -23.90 -3.94 -12.25
C LYS A 148 -25.20 -4.51 -11.74
N ASP A 149 -25.75 -3.89 -10.69
CA ASP A 149 -27.02 -4.21 -10.06
C ASP A 149 -28.01 -4.87 -11.04
N GLN A 150 -28.36 -6.13 -10.77
CA GLN A 150 -29.57 -6.77 -11.29
C GLN A 150 -30.70 -6.56 -10.29
#